data_AF-A0A0E9RDN0-F1
#
_entry.id   AF-A0A0E9RDN0-F1
#
_cell.length_a   1.000
_cell.length_b   1.000
_cell.length_c   1.000
_cell.angle_alpha   90.00
_cell.angle_beta   90.00
_cell.angle_gamma   90.00
#
_symmetry.space_group_name_H-M   'P 1'
#
loop_
_entity.id
_entity.type
_entity.pdbx_description
1 polymer ?
#
loop_
_entity_poly.entity_id
_entity_poly.type
_entity_poly.pdbx_seq_one_letter_code
_entity_poly.pdbx_strand_id
1 'polypeptide(L)'
;MAFGVRSPCQPAKIVSLYLISLTLFSVLNTTFGERKLKFVTLLYRHGDRSPVKAYPTDPYQESAWPQGFGQLSQDGMRQHFELGQALRQRYNGFLNESYDRHQVFLL
;
A
#
# COMPACT_ATOMS: atom_id res chain seq x y z
N MET A 1 -35.89 47.55 47.65
CA MET A 1 -35.45 47.36 46.26
C MET A 1 -34.45 46.21 46.23
N ALA A 2 -34.58 45.32 45.25
CA ALA A 2 -34.11 43.93 45.30
C ALA A 2 -32.58 43.75 45.40
N PHE A 3 -32.12 42.94 46.36
CA PHE A 3 -30.77 42.35 46.34
C PHE A 3 -30.78 41.13 45.40
N GLY A 4 -30.20 41.29 44.21
CA GLY A 4 -29.97 40.20 43.29
C GLY A 4 -28.88 39.26 43.81
N VAL A 5 -29.26 38.06 44.24
CA VAL A 5 -28.32 36.98 44.54
C VAL A 5 -27.79 36.45 43.21
N ARG A 6 -26.50 36.67 42.93
CA ARG A 6 -25.81 36.04 41.79
C ARG A 6 -25.73 34.53 42.04
N SER A 7 -26.38 33.75 41.19
CA SER A 7 -26.26 32.29 41.15
C SER A 7 -24.80 31.90 40.91
N PRO A 8 -24.20 30.97 41.68
CA PRO A 8 -22.85 30.49 41.39
C PRO A 8 -22.88 29.66 40.10
N CYS A 9 -22.37 30.24 39.02
CA CYS A 9 -22.23 29.60 37.73
C CYS A 9 -20.91 28.80 37.68
N GLN A 10 -21.05 27.48 37.48
CA GLN A 10 -20.36 26.73 36.40
C GLN A 10 -18.93 26.15 36.51
N PRO A 11 -18.22 26.03 37.66
CA PRO A 11 -16.93 25.29 37.65
C PRO A 11 -17.12 23.78 37.42
N ALA A 12 -18.13 23.18 38.05
CA ALA A 12 -18.40 21.73 37.92
C ALA A 12 -18.84 21.32 36.49
N LYS A 13 -19.54 22.21 35.77
CA LYS A 13 -19.98 21.95 34.38
C LYS A 13 -18.79 21.92 33.42
N ILE A 14 -17.83 22.82 33.61
CA ILE A 14 -16.62 22.91 32.77
C ILE A 14 -15.73 21.68 33.00
N VAL A 15 -15.52 21.28 34.26
CA VAL A 15 -14.74 20.08 34.59
C VAL A 15 -15.41 18.83 34.02
N SER A 16 -16.73 18.71 34.13
CA SER A 16 -17.47 17.58 33.59
C SER A 16 -17.42 17.52 32.04
N LEU A 17 -17.54 18.66 31.35
CA LEU A 17 -17.35 18.76 29.90
C LEU A 17 -15.94 18.34 29.47
N TYR A 18 -14.91 18.72 30.22
CA TYR A 18 -13.53 18.34 29.93
C TYR A 18 -13.30 16.85 30.10
N LEU A 19 -13.84 16.25 31.17
CA LEU A 19 -13.80 14.81 31.41
C LEU A 19 -14.57 14.01 30.33
N ILE A 20 -15.71 14.52 29.88
CA ILE A 20 -16.48 13.91 28.77
C ILE A 20 -15.69 14.00 27.46
N SER A 21 -15.04 15.13 27.18
CA SER A 21 -14.18 15.29 26.00
C SER A 21 -12.99 14.32 26.02
N LEU A 22 -12.32 14.19 27.18
CA LEU A 22 -11.16 13.32 27.36
C LEU A 22 -11.53 11.83 27.19
N THR A 23 -12.67 11.43 27.74
CA THR A 23 -13.20 10.06 27.62
C THR A 23 -13.68 9.77 26.20
N LEU A 24 -14.33 10.71 25.51
CA LEU A 24 -14.72 10.55 24.12
C LEU A 24 -13.50 10.41 23.19
N PHE A 25 -12.46 11.21 23.40
CA PHE A 25 -11.20 11.12 22.63
C PHE A 25 -10.51 9.76 22.83
N SER A 26 -10.40 9.29 24.08
CA SER A 26 -9.78 7.99 24.36
C SER A 26 -10.60 6.81 23.82
N VAL A 27 -11.93 6.85 23.94
CA VAL A 27 -12.81 5.84 23.32
C VAL A 27 -12.67 5.83 21.80
N LEU A 28 -12.64 7.00 21.15
CA LEU A 28 -12.41 7.11 19.69
C LEU A 28 -11.08 6.46 19.28
N ASN A 29 -9.99 6.72 20.00
CA ASN A 29 -8.70 6.09 19.74
C ASN A 29 -8.73 4.56 19.96
N THR A 30 -9.49 4.08 20.94
CA THR A 30 -9.56 2.64 21.27
C THR A 30 -10.41 1.86 20.25
N THR A 31 -11.38 2.51 19.60
CA THR A 31 -12.23 1.88 18.57
C THR A 31 -11.50 1.63 17.24
N PHE A 32 -10.40 2.34 16.98
CA PHE A 32 -9.53 2.08 15.83
C PHE A 32 -8.44 1.07 16.23
N GLY A 33 -8.78 -0.21 16.22
CA GLY A 33 -7.78 -1.27 16.35
C GLY A 33 -6.70 -1.16 15.26
N GLU A 34 -5.42 -1.27 15.64
CA GLU A 34 -4.31 -1.22 14.69
C GLU A 34 -4.42 -2.34 13.65
N ARG A 35 -4.55 -1.97 12.38
CA ARG A 35 -4.51 -2.93 11.27
C ARG A 35 -3.05 -3.22 10.93
N LYS A 36 -2.64 -4.47 11.09
CA LYS A 36 -1.28 -4.93 10.78
C LYS A 36 -1.29 -5.87 9.58
N LEU A 37 -0.50 -5.55 8.56
CA LEU A 37 -0.25 -6.46 7.43
C LEU A 37 0.48 -7.71 7.93
N LYS A 38 0.01 -8.90 7.53
CA LYS A 38 0.57 -10.19 7.95
C LYS A 38 1.19 -10.98 6.80
N PHE A 39 0.59 -10.89 5.62
CA PHE A 39 1.00 -11.66 4.45
C PHE A 39 0.51 -10.98 3.17
N VAL A 40 1.23 -11.19 2.08
CA VAL A 40 0.89 -10.67 0.74
C VAL A 40 1.14 -11.76 -0.29
N THR A 41 0.21 -11.93 -1.22
CA THR A 41 0.42 -12.71 -2.45
C THR A 41 0.33 -11.78 -3.64
N LEU A 42 1.30 -11.87 -4.54
CA LEU A 42 1.35 -11.09 -5.77
C LEU A 42 1.22 -12.04 -6.95
N LEU A 43 0.23 -11.79 -7.81
CA LEU A 43 0.10 -12.42 -9.12
C LEU A 43 0.22 -11.32 -10.16
N TYR A 44 1.30 -11.36 -10.94
CA TYR A 44 1.54 -10.42 -12.03
C TYR A 44 1.92 -11.17 -13.29
N ARG A 45 1.61 -10.56 -14.43
CA ARG A 45 2.06 -11.04 -15.74
C ARG A 45 3.53 -10.68 -15.93
N HIS A 46 4.20 -11.43 -16.81
CA HIS A 46 5.46 -10.99 -17.40
C HIS A 46 5.33 -9.59 -18.03
N GLY A 47 6.43 -8.85 -18.12
CA GLY A 47 6.52 -7.56 -18.80
C GLY A 47 6.42 -7.69 -20.33
N ASP A 48 6.60 -6.59 -21.03
CA ASP A 48 6.59 -6.58 -22.50
C ASP A 48 7.56 -7.62 -23.11
N ARG A 49 7.10 -8.31 -24.17
CA ARG A 49 7.85 -9.37 -24.84
C ARG A 49 7.47 -9.45 -26.31
N SER A 50 8.36 -10.03 -27.12
CA SER A 50 8.05 -10.33 -28.52
C SER A 50 6.89 -11.35 -28.66
N PRO A 51 6.21 -11.39 -29.83
CA PRO A 51 5.23 -12.41 -30.14
C PRO A 51 5.80 -13.80 -29.93
N VAL A 52 4.98 -14.78 -29.53
CA VAL A 52 5.44 -16.18 -29.39
C VAL A 52 5.52 -16.87 -30.75
N LYS A 53 4.73 -16.39 -31.70
CA LYS A 53 4.67 -16.86 -33.08
C LYS A 53 4.04 -15.78 -33.94
N ALA A 54 4.37 -15.79 -35.22
CA ALA A 54 3.65 -15.05 -36.25
C ALA A 54 2.74 -16.00 -37.05
N TYR A 55 1.80 -15.45 -37.80
CA TYR A 55 1.05 -16.21 -38.80
C TYR A 55 1.90 -16.38 -40.07
N PRO A 56 1.61 -17.37 -40.94
CA PRO A 56 2.51 -17.75 -42.04
C PRO A 56 2.85 -16.62 -43.02
N THR A 57 1.94 -15.68 -43.24
CA THR A 57 2.11 -14.57 -44.19
C THR A 57 2.46 -13.24 -43.52
N ASP A 58 2.87 -13.25 -42.24
CA ASP A 58 3.30 -12.05 -41.55
C ASP A 58 4.64 -11.56 -42.15
N PRO A 59 4.75 -10.29 -42.57
CA PRO A 59 6.02 -9.75 -43.03
C PRO A 59 7.10 -9.70 -41.93
N TYR A 60 6.70 -9.72 -40.64
CA TYR A 60 7.60 -9.64 -39.49
C TYR A 60 7.74 -10.99 -38.79
N GLN A 61 8.53 -11.87 -39.43
CA GLN A 61 8.93 -13.15 -38.85
C GLN A 61 9.94 -12.99 -37.71
N GLU A 62 10.38 -14.11 -37.12
CA GLU A 62 11.23 -14.12 -35.91
C GLU A 62 12.47 -13.23 -36.02
N SER A 63 13.11 -13.17 -37.19
CA SER A 63 14.29 -12.35 -37.45
C SER A 63 14.06 -10.84 -37.29
N ALA A 64 12.80 -10.38 -37.31
CA ALA A 64 12.46 -8.98 -37.06
C ALA A 64 12.57 -8.60 -35.57
N TRP A 65 12.69 -9.58 -34.68
CA TRP A 65 12.73 -9.39 -33.23
C TRP A 65 14.16 -9.59 -32.74
N PRO A 66 14.78 -8.62 -32.02
CA PRO A 66 16.21 -8.67 -31.70
C PRO A 66 16.66 -9.91 -30.92
N GLN A 67 15.77 -10.49 -30.12
CA GLN A 67 16.01 -11.72 -29.34
C GLN A 67 15.22 -12.92 -29.85
N GLY A 68 14.51 -12.79 -30.97
CA GLY A 68 13.57 -13.79 -31.46
C GLY A 68 12.22 -13.77 -30.74
N PHE A 69 11.41 -14.82 -30.95
CA PHE A 69 10.06 -14.89 -30.43
C PHE A 69 9.97 -15.27 -28.95
N GLY A 70 8.93 -14.80 -28.28
CA GLY A 70 8.59 -15.09 -26.89
C GLY A 70 9.51 -14.47 -25.84
N GLN A 71 10.53 -13.70 -26.25
CA GLN A 71 11.55 -13.16 -25.35
C GLN A 71 11.12 -11.84 -24.73
N LEU A 72 11.48 -11.65 -23.46
CA LEU A 72 11.27 -10.40 -22.73
C LEU A 72 12.06 -9.27 -23.42
N SER A 73 11.40 -8.15 -23.67
CA SER A 73 12.04 -6.99 -24.28
C SER A 73 12.80 -6.16 -23.24
N GLN A 74 13.64 -5.22 -23.70
CA GLN A 74 14.29 -4.25 -22.82
C GLN A 74 13.26 -3.40 -22.05
N ASP A 75 12.14 -3.08 -22.70
CA ASP A 75 11.04 -2.37 -22.06
C ASP A 75 10.34 -3.26 -21.02
N GLY A 76 10.17 -4.56 -21.28
CA GLY A 76 9.63 -5.51 -20.32
C GLY A 76 10.51 -5.68 -19.07
N MET A 77 11.83 -5.67 -19.24
CA MET A 77 12.76 -5.63 -18.11
C MET A 77 12.63 -4.35 -17.28
N ARG A 78 12.54 -3.18 -17.95
CA ARG A 78 12.34 -1.90 -17.27
C ARG A 78 11.01 -1.87 -16.49
N GLN A 79 9.93 -2.37 -17.07
CA GLN A 79 8.62 -2.47 -16.41
C GLN A 79 8.70 -3.30 -15.11
N HIS A 80 9.40 -4.44 -15.12
CA HIS A 80 9.56 -5.25 -13.91
C HIS A 80 10.48 -4.61 -12.89
N PHE A 81 11.51 -3.88 -13.33
CA PHE A 81 12.36 -3.11 -12.42
C PHE A 81 11.55 -2.03 -11.69
N GLU A 82 10.74 -1.26 -12.41
CA GLU A 82 9.85 -0.24 -11.85
C GLU A 82 8.79 -0.85 -10.92
N LEU A 83 8.21 -1.99 -11.30
CA LEU A 83 7.30 -2.74 -10.44
C LEU A 83 7.99 -3.15 -9.13
N GLY A 84 9.21 -3.68 -9.20
CA GLY A 84 10.00 -4.05 -8.02
C GLY A 84 10.26 -2.85 -7.10
N GLN A 85 10.60 -1.69 -7.66
CA GLN A 85 10.78 -0.45 -6.90
C GLN A 85 9.49 -0.02 -6.21
N ALA A 86 8.36 -0.03 -6.92
CA ALA A 86 7.05 0.33 -6.37
C ALA A 86 6.64 -0.63 -5.23
N LEU A 87 6.86 -1.94 -5.39
CA LEU A 87 6.56 -2.94 -4.36
C LEU A 87 7.47 -2.76 -3.13
N ARG A 88 8.76 -2.46 -3.32
CA ARG A 88 9.69 -2.21 -2.22
C ARG A 88 9.31 -0.97 -1.40
N GLN A 89 8.80 0.08 -2.07
CA GLN A 89 8.27 1.27 -1.40
C GLN A 89 6.96 0.98 -0.68
N ARG A 90 6.02 0.28 -1.34
CA ARG A 90 4.69 -0.04 -0.80
C ARG A 90 4.77 -0.90 0.47
N TYR A 91 5.68 -1.88 0.49
CA TYR A 91 5.85 -2.80 1.60
C TYR A 91 7.05 -2.46 2.49
N ASN A 92 7.46 -1.18 2.47
CA ASN A 92 8.45 -0.70 3.42
C ASN A 92 7.94 -0.85 4.87
N GLY A 93 8.79 -1.32 5.76
CA GLY A 93 8.43 -1.66 7.15
C GLY A 93 7.63 -2.96 7.32
N PHE A 94 7.17 -3.59 6.23
CA PHE A 94 6.66 -4.97 6.25
C PHE A 94 7.78 -5.98 5.92
N LEU A 95 8.64 -5.66 4.95
CA LEU A 95 9.83 -6.43 4.60
C LEU A 95 11.09 -5.85 5.25
N ASN A 96 12.09 -6.70 5.48
CA ASN A 96 13.43 -6.25 5.89
C ASN A 96 14.09 -5.33 4.85
N GLU A 97 15.09 -4.56 5.28
CA GLU A 97 15.83 -3.67 4.38
C GLU A 97 16.55 -4.42 3.26
N SER A 98 17.15 -5.55 3.61
CA SER A 98 17.82 -6.50 2.73
C SER A 98 16.99 -7.77 2.58
N TYR A 99 17.19 -8.49 1.47
CA TYR A 99 16.48 -9.75 1.18
C TYR A 99 16.70 -10.80 2.28
N ASP A 100 15.61 -11.45 2.68
CA ASP A 100 15.59 -12.63 3.55
C ASP A 100 14.76 -13.74 2.87
N ARG A 101 15.39 -14.89 2.63
CA ARG A 101 14.78 -16.06 1.98
C ARG A 101 13.62 -16.67 2.77
N HIS A 102 13.48 -16.35 4.05
CA HIS A 102 12.37 -16.81 4.88
C HIS A 102 11.15 -15.88 4.81
N GLN A 103 11.30 -14.67 4.25
CA GLN A 103 10.22 -13.68 4.10
C GLN A 103 9.64 -13.62 2.69
N VAL A 104 10.45 -13.95 1.67
CA VAL A 104 10.07 -13.82 0.26
C VAL A 104 10.27 -15.14 -0.46
N PHE A 105 9.26 -15.53 -1.23
CA PHE A 105 9.27 -16.73 -2.06
C PHE A 105 8.76 -16.39 -3.46
N LEU A 106 9.45 -16.89 -4.49
CA LEU A 106 9.08 -16.77 -5.90
C LEU A 106 8.79 -18.17 -6.44
N LEU A 107 7.67 -18.30 -7.16
CA LEU A 107 7.22 -19.53 -7.82
C LEU A 107 7.65 -19.57 -9.28
#